data_AF-A0A7C0U643-F1
#
_entry.id   AF-A0A7C0U643-F1
#
_cell.length_a   1.000
_cell.length_b   1.000
_cell.length_c   1.000
_cell.angle_alpha   90.00
_cell.angle_beta   90.00
_cell.angle_gamma   90.00
#
_symmetry.space_group_name_H-M   'P 1'
#
loop_
_entity.id
_entity.type
_entity.pdbx_description
1 polymer ?
#
loop_
_entity_poly.entity_id
_entity_poly.type
_entity_poly.pdbx_seq_one_letter_code
_entity_poly.pdbx_strand_id
1 'polypeptide(L)'
;DEDTAATNFLIRDARMQALIPRDKEPITPFIDKVRFLYKEYGVSTVLVLGGAGDYLDVADTVIALDSYRVLDLTERAREVARAFPTPRRPEGGETFGEVKGRAPLPESFKPRKGRKERVKSKGLKEILFGEEVIDVSDVEQMVDHSQARAVAEMLRYYGHRIAGPSVAMREGICRIQDLVAREGFEAITGQPIGNLALPRSFEVAAAMNRMRSLKVRFVE
;
A
#
# COMPACT_ATOMS: atom_id res chain seq x y z
N ASP A 1 -2.91 -11.83 -1.05
CA ASP A 1 -3.54 -13.13 -0.81
C ASP A 1 -4.93 -13.05 -1.42
N GLU A 2 -5.36 -14.07 -2.18
CA GLU A 2 -6.70 -14.09 -2.77
C GLU A 2 -7.79 -14.05 -1.69
N ASP A 3 -7.57 -14.73 -0.56
CA ASP A 3 -8.56 -14.86 0.52
C ASP A 3 -8.87 -13.53 1.24
N THR A 4 -7.97 -12.55 1.16
CA THR A 4 -8.12 -11.23 1.78
C THR A 4 -8.24 -10.09 0.77
N ALA A 5 -8.32 -10.42 -0.52
CA ALA A 5 -8.45 -9.45 -1.60
C ALA A 5 -9.89 -9.35 -2.12
N ALA A 6 -10.22 -8.22 -2.72
CA ALA A 6 -11.49 -8.06 -3.42
C ALA A 6 -11.45 -8.84 -4.74
N THR A 7 -12.29 -9.87 -4.90
CA THR A 7 -12.30 -10.74 -6.08
C THR A 7 -12.52 -9.96 -7.38
N ASN A 8 -13.40 -8.97 -7.36
CA ASN A 8 -13.69 -8.11 -8.51
C ASN A 8 -12.50 -7.21 -8.92
N PHE A 9 -11.56 -6.98 -8.01
CA PHE A 9 -10.29 -6.33 -8.34
C PHE A 9 -9.28 -7.34 -8.88
N LEU A 10 -9.20 -8.55 -8.35
CA LEU A 10 -8.20 -9.53 -8.79
C LEU A 10 -8.48 -10.05 -10.21
N ILE A 11 -9.72 -10.44 -10.50
CA ILE A 11 -10.09 -11.11 -11.74
C ILE A 11 -11.39 -10.59 -12.33
N ARG A 12 -11.54 -10.88 -13.62
CA ARG A 12 -12.81 -10.77 -14.34
C ARG A 12 -12.80 -11.82 -15.43
N ASP A 13 -13.68 -12.81 -15.30
CA ASP A 13 -13.74 -13.94 -16.22
C ASP A 13 -14.41 -13.55 -17.55
N ALA A 14 -14.28 -14.42 -18.56
CA ALA A 14 -14.84 -14.17 -19.88
C ALA A 14 -16.38 -14.14 -19.91
N ARG A 15 -17.07 -14.81 -18.97
CA ARG A 15 -18.53 -14.81 -18.89
C ARG A 15 -19.04 -13.46 -18.41
N MET A 16 -18.40 -12.89 -17.41
CA MET A 16 -18.70 -11.55 -16.89
C MET A 16 -18.37 -10.48 -17.92
N GLN A 17 -17.29 -10.63 -18.70
CA GLN A 17 -17.00 -9.75 -19.83
C GLN A 17 -18.08 -9.80 -20.92
N ALA A 18 -18.63 -10.99 -21.20
CA ALA A 18 -19.71 -11.15 -22.17
C ALA A 18 -21.05 -10.61 -21.66
N LEU A 19 -21.34 -10.75 -20.37
CA LEU A 19 -22.57 -10.29 -19.75
C LEU A 19 -22.59 -8.77 -19.53
N ILE A 20 -21.49 -8.22 -19.03
CA ILE A 20 -21.35 -6.80 -18.73
C ILE A 20 -20.26 -6.21 -19.62
N PRO A 21 -20.62 -5.42 -20.64
CA PRO A 21 -19.66 -4.75 -21.50
C PRO A 21 -18.65 -3.88 -20.73
N ARG A 22 -17.44 -3.75 -21.28
CA ARG A 22 -16.32 -3.02 -20.66
C ARG A 22 -16.66 -1.56 -20.33
N ASP A 23 -17.40 -0.86 -21.17
CA ASP A 23 -17.82 0.54 -20.96
C ASP A 23 -18.73 0.74 -19.74
N LYS A 24 -19.31 -0.35 -19.22
CA LYS A 24 -20.15 -0.37 -18.02
C LYS A 24 -19.45 -0.94 -16.79
N GLU A 25 -18.19 -1.37 -16.92
CA GLU A 25 -17.37 -1.88 -15.83
C GLU A 25 -16.31 -0.83 -15.45
N PRO A 26 -16.44 -0.16 -14.30
CA PRO A 26 -15.48 0.85 -13.88
C PRO A 26 -14.13 0.26 -13.43
N ILE A 27 -14.09 -1.03 -13.08
CA ILE A 27 -12.89 -1.67 -12.53
C ILE A 27 -12.04 -2.25 -13.67
N THR A 28 -10.74 -1.94 -13.63
CA THR A 28 -9.75 -2.71 -14.40
C THR A 28 -9.20 -3.79 -13.50
N PRO A 29 -9.36 -5.09 -13.83
CA PRO A 29 -8.88 -6.15 -12.98
C PRO A 29 -7.34 -6.16 -12.95
N PHE A 30 -6.78 -6.53 -11.81
CA PHE A 30 -5.35 -6.46 -11.52
C PHE A 30 -4.52 -7.35 -12.46
N ILE A 31 -5.08 -8.48 -12.89
CA ILE A 31 -4.47 -9.37 -13.89
C ILE A 31 -4.07 -8.63 -15.18
N ASP A 32 -4.80 -7.58 -15.56
CA ASP A 32 -4.49 -6.79 -16.75
C ASP A 32 -3.45 -5.69 -16.51
N LYS A 33 -3.18 -5.34 -15.26
CA LYS A 33 -2.21 -4.29 -14.88
C LYS A 33 -0.90 -4.86 -14.34
N VAL A 34 -0.90 -6.09 -13.84
CA VAL A 34 0.25 -6.69 -13.14
C VAL A 34 1.51 -6.78 -14.01
N ARG A 35 1.38 -7.10 -15.31
CA ARG A 35 2.54 -7.11 -16.22
C ARG A 35 3.11 -5.72 -16.46
N PHE A 36 2.27 -4.69 -16.52
CA PHE A 36 2.73 -3.31 -16.72
C PHE A 36 3.47 -2.80 -15.47
N LEU A 37 3.03 -3.15 -14.26
CA LEU A 37 3.78 -2.85 -13.02
C LEU A 37 5.24 -3.36 -13.08
N TYR A 38 5.43 -4.59 -13.54
CA TYR A 38 6.78 -5.14 -13.68
C TYR A 38 7.55 -4.47 -14.82
N LYS A 39 6.95 -4.38 -16.02
CA LYS A 39 7.64 -3.88 -17.22
C LYS A 39 7.99 -2.39 -17.16
N GLU A 40 7.13 -1.56 -16.58
CA GLU A 40 7.30 -0.10 -16.55
C GLU A 40 7.95 0.40 -15.26
N TYR A 41 7.65 -0.25 -14.13
CA TYR A 41 8.10 0.21 -12.81
C TYR A 41 9.04 -0.76 -12.10
N GLY A 42 9.36 -1.91 -12.70
CA GLY A 42 10.23 -2.92 -12.07
C GLY A 42 9.63 -3.56 -10.82
N VAL A 43 8.31 -3.45 -10.62
CA VAL A 43 7.64 -3.95 -9.41
C VAL A 43 7.22 -5.41 -9.61
N SER A 44 7.96 -6.33 -9.00
CA SER A 44 7.56 -7.74 -8.91
C SER A 44 6.36 -7.93 -7.99
N THR A 45 5.53 -8.91 -8.29
CA THR A 45 4.33 -9.23 -7.50
C THR A 45 4.33 -10.72 -7.14
N VAL A 46 4.07 -11.03 -5.87
CA VAL A 46 3.81 -12.39 -5.38
C VAL A 46 2.34 -12.48 -5.00
N LEU A 47 1.62 -13.45 -5.56
CA LEU A 47 0.20 -13.69 -5.29
C LEU A 47 0.02 -15.11 -4.76
N VAL A 48 -0.77 -15.24 -3.70
CA VAL A 48 -1.33 -16.52 -3.26
C VAL A 48 -2.70 -16.62 -3.92
N LEU A 49 -2.92 -17.67 -4.71
CA LEU A 49 -4.14 -17.91 -5.48
C LEU A 49 -4.59 -19.37 -5.28
N GLY A 50 -5.91 -19.58 -5.26
CA GLY A 50 -6.56 -20.89 -5.22
C GLY A 50 -7.72 -21.02 -6.21
N GLY A 51 -8.35 -19.92 -6.63
CA GLY A 51 -9.49 -19.92 -7.56
C GLY A 51 -9.20 -19.27 -8.93
N ALA A 52 -8.23 -18.36 -8.98
CA ALA A 52 -7.97 -17.51 -10.14
C ALA A 52 -6.96 -18.11 -11.15
N GLY A 53 -7.39 -19.08 -11.96
CA GLY A 53 -6.53 -19.75 -12.95
C GLY A 53 -6.02 -18.86 -14.09
N ASP A 54 -6.70 -17.75 -14.43
CA ASP A 54 -6.28 -16.87 -15.53
C ASP A 54 -4.87 -16.26 -15.29
N TYR A 55 -4.41 -16.17 -14.04
CA TYR A 55 -3.07 -15.65 -13.73
C TYR A 55 -1.93 -16.52 -14.25
N LEU A 56 -2.19 -17.79 -14.60
CA LEU A 56 -1.18 -18.66 -15.21
C LEU A 56 -0.66 -18.10 -16.54
N ASP A 57 -1.46 -17.29 -17.25
CA ASP A 57 -1.07 -16.66 -18.52
C ASP A 57 -0.04 -15.53 -18.35
N VAL A 58 0.04 -14.95 -17.14
CA VAL A 58 0.87 -13.76 -16.86
C VAL A 58 1.97 -14.01 -15.83
N ALA A 59 1.98 -15.19 -15.20
CA ALA A 59 2.96 -15.56 -14.19
C ALA A 59 4.30 -15.99 -14.83
N ASP A 60 5.41 -15.46 -14.31
CA ASP A 60 6.74 -15.93 -14.69
C ASP A 60 7.12 -17.23 -13.96
N THR A 61 6.63 -17.40 -12.73
CA THR A 61 6.91 -18.54 -11.84
C THR A 61 5.63 -18.96 -11.12
N VAL A 62 5.39 -20.27 -11.04
CA VAL A 62 4.23 -20.84 -10.32
C VAL A 62 4.72 -21.83 -9.29
N ILE A 63 4.47 -21.51 -8.02
CA ILE A 63 4.84 -22.33 -6.88
C ILE A 63 3.55 -22.89 -6.27
N ALA A 64 3.50 -24.19 -6.07
CA ALA A 64 2.43 -24.84 -5.32
C ALA A 64 2.94 -25.29 -3.94
N LEU A 65 2.03 -25.27 -2.97
CA LEU A 65 2.21 -25.93 -1.68
C LEU A 65 1.30 -27.15 -1.64
N ASP A 66 1.89 -28.35 -1.65
CA ASP A 66 1.18 -29.61 -1.43
C ASP A 66 1.66 -30.22 -0.11
N SER A 67 0.75 -30.38 0.86
CA SER A 67 1.08 -30.97 2.15
C SER A 67 2.29 -30.29 2.82
N TYR A 68 2.32 -28.95 2.74
CA TYR A 68 3.42 -28.08 3.19
C TYR A 68 4.77 -28.29 2.49
N ARG A 69 4.79 -28.95 1.33
CA ARG A 69 5.96 -29.06 0.46
C ARG A 69 5.85 -28.10 -0.71
N VAL A 70 6.94 -27.37 -0.95
CA VAL A 70 7.08 -26.42 -2.05
C VAL A 70 7.39 -27.18 -3.34
N LEU A 71 6.59 -26.96 -4.38
CA LEU A 71 6.77 -27.52 -5.70
C LEU A 71 6.84 -26.39 -6.72
N ASP A 72 7.84 -26.42 -7.59
CA ASP A 72 7.87 -25.56 -8.78
C ASP A 72 7.00 -26.21 -9.87
N LEU A 73 5.87 -25.57 -10.19
CA LEU A 73 4.94 -26.01 -11.21
C LEU A 73 4.96 -25.07 -12.43
N THR A 74 6.02 -24.30 -12.64
CA THR A 74 6.07 -23.29 -13.71
C THR A 74 5.85 -23.90 -15.09
N GLU A 75 6.55 -24.99 -15.44
CA GLU A 75 6.34 -25.65 -16.75
C GLU A 75 4.95 -26.26 -16.88
N ARG A 76 4.46 -26.89 -15.80
CA ARG A 76 3.12 -27.48 -15.78
C ARG A 76 2.03 -26.41 -15.94
N ALA A 77 2.18 -25.26 -15.31
CA ALA A 77 1.28 -24.12 -15.46
C ALA A 77 1.23 -23.64 -16.92
N ARG A 78 2.38 -23.54 -17.59
CA ARG A 78 2.45 -23.18 -19.02
C ARG A 78 1.77 -24.21 -19.91
N GLU A 79 1.89 -25.50 -19.61
CA GLU A 79 1.15 -26.55 -20.32
C GLU A 79 -0.36 -26.41 -20.15
N VAL A 80 -0.83 -26.17 -18.92
CA VAL A 80 -2.26 -26.01 -18.62
C VAL A 80 -2.84 -24.79 -19.31
N ALA A 81 -2.16 -23.63 -19.25
CA ALA A 81 -2.57 -22.41 -19.95
C ALA A 81 -2.71 -22.62 -21.47
N ARG A 82 -1.79 -23.38 -22.09
CA ARG A 82 -1.88 -23.74 -23.51
C ARG A 82 -3.00 -24.71 -23.83
N ALA A 83 -3.26 -25.69 -22.95
CA ALA A 83 -4.30 -26.69 -23.14
C ALA A 83 -5.72 -26.15 -22.93
N PHE A 84 -5.85 -25.15 -22.05
CA PHE A 84 -7.13 -24.52 -21.69
C PHE A 84 -7.04 -22.99 -21.88
N PRO A 85 -6.97 -22.51 -23.13
CA PRO A 85 -6.87 -21.08 -23.40
C PRO A 85 -8.12 -20.35 -22.91
N THR A 86 -7.91 -19.21 -22.25
CA THR A 86 -8.99 -18.34 -21.81
C THR A 86 -9.51 -17.49 -22.97
N PRO A 87 -10.84 -17.39 -23.19
CA PRO A 87 -11.40 -16.48 -24.20
C PRO A 87 -11.47 -15.03 -23.70
N ARG A 88 -10.91 -14.77 -22.52
CA ARG A 88 -10.87 -13.46 -21.87
C ARG A 88 -10.11 -12.45 -22.72
N ARG A 89 -10.60 -11.21 -22.75
CA ARG A 89 -9.94 -10.09 -23.43
C ARG A 89 -9.24 -9.19 -22.41
N PRO A 90 -7.96 -8.81 -22.61
CA PRO A 90 -7.29 -7.85 -21.75
C PRO A 90 -8.00 -6.49 -21.78
N GLU A 91 -8.18 -5.87 -20.60
CA GLU A 91 -8.87 -4.59 -20.42
C GLU A 91 -7.97 -3.51 -19.80
N GLY A 92 -6.67 -3.80 -19.64
CA GLY A 92 -5.67 -2.97 -18.97
C GLY A 92 -5.16 -1.76 -19.74
N GLY A 93 -5.56 -1.63 -21.00
CA GLY A 93 -4.96 -0.68 -21.94
C GLY A 93 -3.55 -1.07 -22.34
N GLU A 94 -2.75 -0.09 -22.76
CA GLU A 94 -1.40 -0.31 -23.30
C GLU A 94 -0.27 -0.03 -22.28
N THR A 95 -0.59 0.66 -21.18
CA THR A 95 0.39 1.05 -20.15
C THR A 95 -0.20 0.92 -18.75
N PHE A 96 0.66 0.94 -17.72
CA PHE A 96 0.20 1.09 -16.33
C PHE A 96 -0.41 2.48 -16.14
N GLY A 97 0.25 3.50 -16.69
CA GLY A 97 -0.07 4.92 -16.53
C GLY A 97 0.91 5.61 -15.59
N GLU A 98 0.78 6.93 -15.45
CA GLU A 98 1.67 7.76 -14.64
C GLU A 98 1.29 7.74 -13.16
N VAL A 99 2.26 7.48 -12.27
CA VAL A 99 2.09 7.58 -10.82
C VAL A 99 2.45 8.99 -10.34
N LYS A 100 1.45 9.84 -10.15
CA LYS A 100 1.65 11.22 -9.70
C LYS A 100 1.97 11.33 -8.21
N GLY A 101 2.94 12.16 -7.87
CA GLY A 101 3.26 12.52 -6.50
C GLY A 101 2.10 13.29 -5.85
N ARG A 102 1.84 13.02 -4.56
CA ARG A 102 0.86 13.77 -3.75
C ARG A 102 1.60 14.55 -2.67
N ALA A 103 1.32 15.83 -2.53
CA ALA A 103 1.81 16.71 -1.48
C ALA A 103 0.73 16.89 -0.38
N PRO A 104 0.93 16.31 0.82
CA PRO A 104 0.05 16.50 1.96
C PRO A 104 0.08 17.96 2.45
N LEU A 105 -1.10 18.55 2.60
CA LEU A 105 -1.23 19.95 3.04
C LEU A 105 -1.20 20.05 4.58
N PRO A 106 -0.60 21.11 5.16
CA PRO A 106 -0.47 21.27 6.61
C PRO A 106 -1.79 21.17 7.39
N GLU A 107 -2.90 21.68 6.84
CA GLU A 107 -4.21 21.65 7.48
C GLU A 107 -4.80 20.25 7.68
N SER A 108 -4.19 19.23 7.05
CA SER A 108 -4.49 17.82 7.29
C SER A 108 -4.07 17.37 8.68
N PHE A 109 -3.01 17.98 9.24
CA PHE A 109 -2.38 17.50 10.45
C PHE A 109 -2.92 18.27 11.66
N LYS A 110 -3.86 17.64 12.36
CA LYS A 110 -4.52 18.20 13.56
C LYS A 110 -4.15 17.40 14.82
N PRO A 111 -2.91 17.48 15.33
CA PRO A 111 -2.47 16.68 16.48
C PRO A 111 -3.10 17.11 17.81
N ARG A 112 -3.86 18.22 17.86
CA ARG A 112 -4.43 18.77 19.09
C ARG A 112 -5.79 18.15 19.43
N LYS A 113 -6.01 17.88 20.71
CA LYS A 113 -7.31 17.60 21.33
C LYS A 113 -7.55 18.63 22.42
N GLY A 114 -8.40 19.62 22.15
CA GLY A 114 -8.54 20.80 22.99
C GLY A 114 -7.23 21.61 23.05
N ARG A 115 -6.71 21.86 24.26
CA ARG A 115 -5.49 22.67 24.47
C ARG A 115 -4.17 21.89 24.40
N LYS A 116 -4.20 20.57 24.28
CA LYS A 116 -2.99 19.72 24.31
C LYS A 116 -2.87 18.90 23.03
N GLU A 117 -1.63 18.62 22.63
CA GLU A 117 -1.37 17.60 21.61
C GLU A 117 -1.64 16.21 22.17
N ARG A 118 -2.28 15.37 21.36
CA ARG A 118 -2.58 13.98 21.66
C ARG A 118 -2.11 13.16 20.48
N VAL A 119 -0.92 12.60 20.62
CA VAL A 119 -0.29 11.76 19.60
C VAL A 119 0.17 10.49 20.32
N LYS A 120 -0.54 9.38 20.10
CA LYS A 120 -0.20 8.10 20.71
C LYS A 120 -0.80 6.93 19.94
N SER A 121 -0.15 5.78 19.94
CA SER A 121 -0.77 4.55 19.47
C SER A 121 -1.68 3.91 20.54
N LYS A 122 -2.64 3.12 20.08
CA LYS A 122 -3.44 2.19 20.89
C LYS A 122 -3.29 0.80 20.28
N GLY A 123 -2.36 0.04 20.82
CA GLY A 123 -1.99 -1.25 20.25
C GLY A 123 -1.25 -1.11 18.92
N LEU A 124 -1.49 -2.05 18.00
CA LEU A 124 -0.99 -2.03 16.61
C LEU A 124 -2.06 -1.58 15.61
N LYS A 125 -3.30 -1.34 16.08
CA LYS A 125 -4.47 -1.16 15.22
C LYS A 125 -4.89 0.29 15.07
N GLU A 126 -4.55 1.14 16.02
CA GLU A 126 -5.07 2.51 16.06
C GLU A 126 -3.96 3.49 16.43
N ILE A 127 -3.98 4.66 15.78
CA ILE A 127 -3.21 5.83 16.16
C ILE A 127 -4.17 6.96 16.51
N LEU A 128 -4.03 7.50 17.72
CA LEU A 128 -4.78 8.63 18.21
C LEU A 128 -4.01 9.90 17.84
N PHE A 129 -4.59 10.71 16.96
CA PHE A 129 -3.99 11.93 16.43
C PHE A 129 -4.94 13.12 16.60
N GLY A 130 -4.77 13.85 17.70
CA GLY A 130 -5.70 14.87 18.16
C GLY A 130 -7.08 14.29 18.50
N GLU A 131 -8.09 14.77 17.79
CA GLU A 131 -9.47 14.28 17.86
C GLU A 131 -9.71 13.05 16.98
N GLU A 132 -8.84 12.80 16.00
CA GLU A 132 -8.98 11.72 15.05
C GLU A 132 -8.40 10.40 15.58
N VAL A 133 -9.02 9.30 15.14
CA VAL A 133 -8.49 7.94 15.29
C VAL A 133 -8.17 7.44 13.88
N ILE A 134 -6.89 7.22 13.63
CA ILE A 134 -6.38 6.64 12.40
C ILE A 134 -6.37 5.13 12.59
N ASP A 135 -7.20 4.43 11.84
CA ASP A 135 -7.20 2.97 11.79
C ASP A 135 -5.99 2.51 10.96
N VAL A 136 -5.19 1.61 11.51
CA VAL A 136 -4.05 0.95 10.86
C VAL A 136 -4.11 -0.56 11.03
N SER A 137 -5.29 -1.11 11.35
CA SER A 137 -5.49 -2.55 11.55
C SER A 137 -5.15 -3.39 10.31
N ASP A 138 -5.38 -2.85 9.11
CA ASP A 138 -5.02 -3.48 7.83
C ASP A 138 -3.54 -3.25 7.43
N VAL A 139 -2.71 -2.67 8.29
CA VAL A 139 -1.27 -2.49 8.06
C VAL A 139 -0.51 -3.62 8.77
N GLU A 140 -0.75 -4.85 8.31
CA GLU A 140 -0.31 -6.09 8.98
C GLU A 140 1.22 -6.21 9.19
N GLN A 141 2.01 -5.50 8.39
CA GLN A 141 3.48 -5.49 8.52
C GLN A 141 3.98 -4.59 9.67
N MET A 142 3.09 -3.87 10.36
CA MET A 142 3.38 -3.15 11.59
C MET A 142 3.31 -4.13 12.77
N VAL A 143 4.47 -4.63 13.19
CA VAL A 143 4.57 -5.78 14.13
C VAL A 143 4.88 -5.37 15.57
N ASP A 144 5.34 -4.14 15.81
CA ASP A 144 5.73 -3.68 17.15
C ASP A 144 5.04 -2.36 17.55
N HIS A 145 4.60 -2.27 18.80
CA HIS A 145 3.96 -1.08 19.34
C HIS A 145 4.83 0.17 19.25
N SER A 146 6.16 -0.01 19.32
CA SER A 146 7.17 1.04 19.21
C SER A 146 7.22 1.62 17.80
N GLN A 147 6.92 0.82 16.76
CA GLN A 147 6.74 1.31 15.39
C GLN A 147 5.47 2.17 15.31
N ALA A 148 4.35 1.70 15.87
CA ALA A 148 3.10 2.47 15.87
C ALA A 148 3.24 3.81 16.60
N ARG A 149 3.98 3.86 17.72
CA ARG A 149 4.31 5.11 18.42
C ARG A 149 5.19 6.02 17.56
N ALA A 150 6.21 5.46 16.91
CA ALA A 150 7.09 6.21 16.03
C ALA A 150 6.33 6.80 14.83
N VAL A 151 5.41 6.05 14.21
CA VAL A 151 4.53 6.57 13.15
C VAL A 151 3.74 7.79 13.65
N ALA A 152 3.17 7.71 14.85
CA ALA A 152 2.41 8.82 15.43
C ALA A 152 3.29 10.09 15.56
N GLU A 153 4.50 9.97 16.11
CA GLU A 153 5.46 11.07 16.23
C GLU A 153 5.93 11.60 14.86
N MET A 154 6.18 10.73 13.90
CA MET A 154 6.55 11.11 12.54
C MET A 154 5.42 11.89 11.85
N LEU A 155 4.16 11.52 12.02
CA LEU A 155 3.01 12.29 11.49
C LEU A 155 2.91 13.67 12.14
N ARG A 156 3.15 13.76 13.46
CA ARG A 156 3.15 15.03 14.19
C ARG A 156 4.25 15.96 13.67
N TYR A 157 5.46 15.44 13.54
CA TYR A 157 6.60 16.18 13.01
C TYR A 157 6.38 16.59 11.55
N TYR A 158 5.87 15.66 10.72
CA TYR A 158 5.56 15.92 9.32
C TYR A 158 4.63 17.12 9.18
N GLY A 159 3.52 17.14 9.93
CA GLY A 159 2.57 18.24 9.90
C GLY A 159 3.16 19.59 10.30
N HIS A 160 4.04 19.61 11.30
CA HIS A 160 4.62 20.86 11.81
C HIS A 160 5.78 21.40 10.98
N ARG A 161 6.56 20.54 10.32
CA ARG A 161 7.88 20.92 9.76
C ARG A 161 8.04 20.62 8.28
N ILE A 162 7.23 19.71 7.71
CA ILE A 162 7.47 19.15 6.37
C ILE A 162 6.30 19.40 5.42
N ALA A 163 5.06 19.31 5.90
CA ALA A 163 3.86 19.45 5.08
C ALA A 163 3.86 20.78 4.32
N GLY A 164 3.43 20.74 3.07
CA GLY A 164 3.47 21.90 2.18
C GLY A 164 3.05 21.50 0.76
N PRO A 165 2.61 22.47 -0.06
CA PRO A 165 2.03 22.19 -1.38
C PRO A 165 3.04 21.65 -2.40
N SER A 166 4.35 21.79 -2.15
CA SER A 166 5.43 21.39 -3.05
C SER A 166 6.23 20.18 -2.57
N VAL A 167 5.93 19.62 -1.39
CA VAL A 167 6.69 18.50 -0.82
C VAL A 167 5.92 17.22 -1.02
N ALA A 168 6.40 16.36 -1.92
CA ALA A 168 5.80 15.05 -2.13
C ALA A 168 5.83 14.22 -0.84
N MET A 169 4.77 13.46 -0.57
CA MET A 169 4.64 12.60 0.61
C MET A 169 5.86 11.71 0.81
N ARG A 170 6.32 11.06 -0.26
CA ARG A 170 7.51 10.19 -0.23
C ARG A 170 8.75 10.96 0.23
N GLU A 171 8.99 12.11 -0.39
CA GLU A 171 10.15 12.96 -0.07
C GLU A 171 10.10 13.40 1.39
N GLY A 172 8.96 13.89 1.85
CA GLY A 172 8.79 14.31 3.23
C GLY A 172 9.02 13.18 4.25
N ILE A 173 8.54 11.96 3.96
CA ILE A 173 8.77 10.79 4.81
C ILE A 173 10.26 10.42 4.83
N CYS A 174 10.92 10.40 3.66
CA CYS A 174 12.36 10.11 3.57
C CYS A 174 13.17 11.13 4.36
N ARG A 175 12.86 12.44 4.27
CA ARG A 175 13.54 13.49 5.05
C ARG A 175 13.46 13.22 6.56
N ILE A 176 12.31 12.74 7.06
CA ILE A 176 12.16 12.40 8.48
C ILE A 176 12.97 11.16 8.84
N GLN A 177 12.95 10.12 8.00
CA GLN A 177 13.73 8.90 8.23
C GLN A 177 15.23 9.20 8.24
N ASP A 178 15.73 10.01 7.31
CA ASP A 178 17.13 10.43 7.25
C ASP A 178 17.52 11.30 8.46
N LEU A 179 16.60 12.12 8.96
CA LEU A 179 16.80 12.89 10.18
C LEU A 179 16.93 11.95 11.39
N VAL A 180 15.99 11.02 11.57
CA VAL A 180 16.03 10.05 12.68
C VAL A 180 17.25 9.13 12.60
N ALA A 181 17.66 8.71 11.41
CA ALA A 181 18.83 7.87 11.22
C ALA A 181 20.15 8.59 11.59
N ARG A 182 20.22 9.92 11.40
CA ARG A 182 21.42 10.72 11.69
C ARG A 182 21.47 11.22 13.13
N GLU A 183 20.33 11.68 13.66
CA GLU A 183 20.25 12.45 14.90
C GLU A 183 19.45 11.74 16.01
N GLY A 184 18.88 10.58 15.73
CA GLY A 184 18.02 9.86 16.66
C GLY A 184 16.57 10.38 16.68
N PHE A 185 15.73 9.76 17.50
CA PHE A 185 14.31 10.14 17.61
C PHE A 185 14.13 11.51 18.27
N GLU A 186 15.09 11.93 19.10
CA GLU A 186 15.14 13.22 19.79
C GLU A 186 14.97 14.39 18.82
N ALA A 187 15.47 14.27 17.59
CA ALA A 187 15.34 15.28 16.55
C ALA A 187 13.88 15.57 16.17
N ILE A 188 12.97 14.59 16.33
CA ILE A 188 11.55 14.76 16.01
C ILE A 188 10.66 14.86 17.25
N THR A 189 11.06 14.25 18.37
CA THR A 189 10.31 14.26 19.63
C THR A 189 10.66 15.45 20.52
N GLY A 190 11.85 16.04 20.36
CA GLY A 190 12.40 17.12 21.19
C GLY A 190 12.92 16.67 22.56
N GLN A 191 12.81 15.38 22.88
CA GLN A 191 13.28 14.78 24.14
C GLN A 191 13.52 13.27 23.98
N PRO A 192 14.38 12.65 24.80
CA PRO A 192 14.62 11.20 24.73
C PRO A 192 13.35 10.40 25.03
N ILE A 193 13.00 9.47 24.13
CA ILE A 193 11.87 8.54 24.29
C ILE A 193 12.36 7.12 23.99
N GLY A 194 12.43 6.28 25.03
CA GLY A 194 13.02 4.93 24.95
C GLY A 194 12.11 3.81 24.42
N ASN A 195 10.96 4.13 23.80
CA ASN A 195 9.99 3.12 23.34
C ASN A 195 9.52 3.33 21.88
N LEU A 196 10.45 3.81 21.04
CA LEU A 196 10.27 4.05 19.62
C LEU A 196 11.15 3.10 18.80
N ALA A 197 10.62 2.59 17.69
CA ALA A 197 11.36 1.78 16.72
C ALA A 197 11.09 2.33 15.33
N LEU A 198 12.12 2.43 14.48
CA LEU A 198 12.01 3.05 13.17
C LEU A 198 11.07 2.24 12.26
N PRO A 199 9.91 2.78 11.83
CA PRO A 199 9.05 2.14 10.86
C PRO A 199 9.59 2.33 9.44
N ARG A 200 9.14 1.51 8.49
CA ARG A 200 9.43 1.77 7.08
C ARG A 200 8.57 2.92 6.59
N SER A 201 8.97 3.50 5.45
CA SER A 201 8.22 4.61 4.84
C SER A 201 6.79 4.21 4.49
N PHE A 202 6.57 2.93 4.19
CA PHE A 202 5.25 2.38 3.87
C PHE A 202 4.28 2.45 5.04
N GLU A 203 4.68 2.12 6.27
CA GLU A 203 3.79 2.22 7.44
C GLU A 203 3.39 3.67 7.71
N VAL A 204 4.34 4.61 7.58
CA VAL A 204 4.09 6.05 7.76
C VAL A 204 3.12 6.56 6.68
N ALA A 205 3.37 6.23 5.41
CA ALA A 205 2.50 6.60 4.31
C ALA A 205 1.12 5.96 4.42
N ALA A 206 1.04 4.69 4.86
CA ALA A 206 -0.21 3.97 5.05
C ALA A 206 -1.09 4.60 6.14
N ALA A 207 -0.49 5.01 7.26
CA ALA A 207 -1.19 5.73 8.31
C ALA A 207 -1.65 7.11 7.83
N MET A 208 -0.77 7.86 7.14
CA MET A 208 -1.13 9.17 6.58
C MET A 208 -2.30 9.07 5.59
N ASN A 209 -2.28 8.07 4.69
CA ASN A 209 -3.35 7.83 3.72
C ASN A 209 -4.69 7.42 4.36
N ARG A 210 -4.67 6.96 5.62
CA ARG A 210 -5.88 6.61 6.38
C ARG A 210 -6.37 7.73 7.29
N MET A 211 -5.68 8.88 7.32
CA MET A 211 -6.21 10.09 7.94
C MET A 211 -7.39 10.60 7.10
N ARG A 212 -8.59 10.60 7.70
CA ARG A 212 -9.82 11.18 7.15
C ARG A 212 -9.71 12.69 6.93
N SER A 213 -8.82 13.35 7.67
CA SER A 213 -8.50 14.77 7.53
C SER A 213 -7.54 15.07 6.37
N LEU A 214 -6.94 14.05 5.72
CA LEU A 214 -5.92 14.24 4.70
C LEU A 214 -6.42 15.04 3.49
N LYS A 215 -5.75 16.16 3.23
CA LYS A 215 -5.87 16.95 2.01
C LYS A 215 -4.54 16.92 1.28
N VAL A 216 -4.60 16.74 -0.04
CA VAL A 216 -3.43 16.64 -0.90
C VAL A 216 -3.56 17.54 -2.12
N ARG A 217 -2.42 17.97 -2.67
CA ARG A 217 -2.30 18.42 -4.06
C ARG A 217 -1.44 17.45 -4.84
N PHE A 218 -1.65 17.35 -6.14
CA PHE A 218 -0.67 16.68 -6.98
C PHE A 218 0.56 17.56 -7.12
N VAL A 219 1.73 16.95 -7.03
CA VAL A 219 3.00 17.60 -7.35
C VAL A 219 3.13 17.58 -8.87
N GLU A 220 3.49 18.73 -9.45
CA GLU A 220 3.83 18.85 -10.88
C GLU A 220 5.16 18.17 -11.21
#